data_AF-A0A7V9BQ68-F1
#
_entry.id   AF-A0A7V9BQ68-F1
#
_cell.length_a   1.000
_cell.length_b   1.000
_cell.length_c   1.000
_cell.angle_alpha   90.00
_cell.angle_beta   90.00
_cell.angle_gamma   90.00
#
_symmetry.space_group_name_H-M   'P 1'
#
loop_
_entity.id
_entity.type
_entity.pdbx_description
1 polymer ?
#
loop_
_entity_poly.entity_id
_entity_poly.type
_entity_poly.pdbx_seq_one_letter_code
_entity_poly.pdbx_strand_id
1 'polypeptide(L)' 'MLTRWLHERGVRGWHLHVASMASVGLCISLWIRAKTVDQDERGNAERRALFVGLWPPTMWLIGDSLEKHD' A
#
# COMPACT_ATOMS: atom_id res chain seq x y z
N MET A 1 18.59 -6.34 10.63
CA MET A 1 17.81 -6.89 11.78
C MET A 1 16.34 -7.03 11.41
N LEU A 2 15.65 -5.96 10.98
CA LEU A 2 14.23 -6.03 10.61
C LEU A 2 13.96 -6.88 9.35
N THR A 3 14.73 -6.69 8.29
CA THR A 3 14.67 -7.49 7.05
C THR A 3 14.85 -8.98 7.31
N ARG A 4 15.87 -9.34 8.10
CA ARG A 4 16.13 -10.71 8.55
C ARG A 4 14.97 -11.29 9.35
N TRP A 5 14.39 -10.54 10.29
CA TRP A 5 13.22 -10.98 11.08
C TRP A 5 11.97 -11.21 10.22
N LEU A 6 11.76 -10.35 9.21
CA LEU A 6 10.67 -10.50 8.24
C LEU A 6 10.88 -11.73 7.36
N HIS A 7 12.11 -11.94 6.90
CA HIS A 7 12.47 -13.08 6.07
C HIS A 7 12.38 -14.41 6.84
N GLU A 8 12.85 -14.45 8.09
CA GLU A 8 12.71 -15.61 9.00
C GLU A 8 11.23 -15.96 9.28
N ARG A 9 10.31 -15.00 9.13
CA ARG A 9 8.85 -15.21 9.21
C ARG A 9 8.20 -15.60 7.88
N GLY A 10 9.00 -15.84 6.84
CA GLY A 10 8.54 -16.24 5.51
C GLY A 10 8.04 -15.08 4.63
N VAL A 11 8.15 -13.83 5.08
CA VAL A 11 7.88 -12.67 4.22
C VAL A 11 8.99 -12.60 3.17
N ARG A 12 8.60 -12.35 1.92
CA ARG A 12 9.50 -12.22 0.76
C ARG A 12 9.23 -10.89 0.07
N GLY A 13 10.22 -10.37 -0.66
CA GLY A 13 10.10 -9.07 -1.35
C GLY A 13 8.85 -8.97 -2.22
N TRP A 14 8.56 -10.01 -3.01
CA TRP A 14 7.39 -10.05 -3.90
C TRP A 14 6.05 -9.83 -3.20
N HIS A 15 5.89 -10.30 -1.94
CA HIS A 15 4.66 -10.06 -1.18
C HIS A 15 4.42 -8.57 -0.95
N LEU A 16 5.49 -7.80 -0.69
CA LEU A 16 5.40 -6.37 -0.46
C LEU A 16 5.27 -5.57 -1.75
N HIS A 17 5.83 -6.05 -2.86
CA HIS A 17 5.56 -5.47 -4.18
C HIS A 17 4.10 -5.67 -4.58
N VAL A 18 3.53 -6.86 -4.35
CA VAL A 18 2.10 -7.11 -4.57
C VAL A 18 1.25 -6.24 -3.65
N ALA A 19 1.58 -6.13 -2.36
CA ALA A 19 0.88 -5.24 -1.43
C ALA A 19 0.95 -3.76 -1.87
N SER A 20 2.10 -3.32 -2.37
CA SER A 20 2.29 -1.98 -2.94
C SER A 20 1.34 -1.74 -4.11
N MET A 21 1.31 -2.65 -5.08
CA MET A 21 0.40 -2.55 -6.24
C MET A 21 -1.07 -2.65 -5.85
N ALA A 22 -1.41 -3.52 -4.88
CA ALA A 22 -2.76 -3.60 -4.33
C ALA A 22 -3.18 -2.28 -3.65
N SER A 23 -2.26 -1.59 -2.96
CA SER A 23 -2.50 -0.29 -2.35
C SER A 23 -2.76 0.79 -3.40
N VAL A 24 -2.07 0.76 -4.55
CA VAL A 24 -2.38 1.65 -5.69
C VAL A 24 -3.80 1.38 -6.20
N GLY A 25 -4.14 0.11 -6.45
CA GLY A 25 -5.48 -0.26 -6.92
C GLY A 25 -6.59 0.12 -5.94
N LEU A 26 -6.35 -0.07 -4.63
CA LEU A 26 -7.28 0.32 -3.57
C LEU A 26 -7.45 1.85 -3.51
N CYS A 27 -6.36 2.61 -3.61
CA CYS A 27 -6.40 4.08 -3.66
C CYS A 27 -7.28 4.57 -4.82
N ILE A 28 -7.05 4.05 -6.04
CA ILE A 28 -7.83 4.40 -7.23
C ILE A 28 -9.31 4.03 -7.03
N SER A 29 -9.59 2.84 -6.51
CA SER A 29 -10.96 2.36 -6.26
C SER A 29 -11.69 3.24 -5.26
N LEU A 30 -11.01 3.66 -4.18
CA LEU A 30 -11.56 4.59 -3.19
C LEU A 30 -11.78 5.99 -3.78
N TRP A 31 -10.89 6.46 -4.64
CA TRP A 31 -11.05 7.73 -5.35
C TRP A 31 -12.27 7.71 -6.29
N ILE A 32 -12.48 6.60 -7.00
CA ILE A 32 -13.68 6.40 -7.83
C ILE A 32 -14.92 6.37 -6.94
N ARG A 33 -14.90 5.62 -5.84
CA ARG A 33 -16.02 5.58 -4.88
C ARG A 33 -16.33 6.95 -4.28
N ALA A 34 -15.31 7.77 -3.99
CA ALA A 34 -15.50 9.13 -3.47
C ALA A 34 -16.30 10.03 -4.42
N LYS A 35 -16.30 9.77 -5.73
CA LYS A 35 -17.13 10.50 -6.71
C LYS A 35 -18.60 10.07 -6.71
N THR A 36 -18.94 9.02 -5.98
CA THR A 36 -20.29 8.43 -5.92
C THR A 36 -20.97 8.59 -4.56
N VAL A 37 -20.35 9.34 -3.64
CA VAL A 37 -20.92 9.69 -2.33
C VAL A 37 -21.31 11.16 -2.30
N ASP A 38 -22.19 11.54 -1.37
CA ASP A 38 -22.64 12.91 -1.18
C ASP A 38 -21.48 13.85 -0.79
N GLN A 39 -21.64 15.15 -1.05
CA GLN A 39 -20.59 16.16 -0.83
C GLN A 39 -20.09 16.19 0.61
N ASP A 40 -20.97 15.97 1.59
CA ASP A 40 -20.62 15.94 3.01
C ASP A 40 -19.68 14.76 3.35
N GLU A 41 -19.82 13.64 2.66
CA GLU A 41 -19.02 12.43 2.87
C GLU A 41 -17.78 12.36 1.98
N ARG A 42 -17.80 13.09 0.84
CA ARG A 42 -16.77 13.07 -0.18
C ARG A 42 -15.39 13.42 0.36
N GLY A 43 -15.29 14.49 1.17
CA GLY A 43 -13.99 14.89 1.73
C GLY A 43 -13.37 13.81 2.64
N ASN A 44 -14.21 13.05 3.35
CA ASN A 44 -13.75 11.92 4.17
C ASN A 44 -13.31 10.73 3.30
N ALA A 45 -14.03 10.45 2.21
CA ALA A 45 -13.68 9.43 1.24
C ALA A 45 -12.34 9.74 0.54
N GLU A 46 -12.14 10.99 0.10
CA GLU A 46 -10.89 11.44 -0.54
C GLU A 46 -9.69 11.34 0.41
N ARG A 47 -9.82 11.71 1.70
CA ARG A 47 -8.75 11.54 2.69
C ARG A 47 -8.35 10.08 2.90
N ARG A 48 -9.32 9.16 2.93
CA ARG A 48 -9.05 7.71 3.04
C ARG A 48 -8.28 7.21 1.81
N ALA A 49 -8.68 7.65 0.62
CA ALA A 49 -8.01 7.28 -0.60
C ALA A 49 -6.56 7.79 -0.64
N LEU A 50 -6.33 9.07 -0.28
CA LEU A 50 -5.00 9.66 -0.17
C LEU A 50 -4.11 8.95 0.87
N PHE A 51 -4.67 8.61 2.03
CA PHE A 51 -3.94 7.87 3.07
C PHE A 51 -3.43 6.52 2.54
N VAL A 52 -4.27 5.76 1.85
CA VAL A 52 -3.88 4.49 1.22
C VAL A 52 -2.84 4.73 0.11
N GLY A 53 -2.99 5.81 -0.66
CA GLY A 53 -2.07 6.19 -1.73
C GLY A 53 -0.65 6.56 -1.29
N LEU A 54 -0.41 6.77 0.01
CA LEU A 54 0.92 7.10 0.54
C LEU A 54 1.82 5.87 0.78
N TRP A 55 1.21 4.70 1.00
CA TRP A 55 1.91 3.46 1.35
C TRP A 55 2.66 2.73 0.22
N PRO A 56 2.29 2.82 -1.08
CA PRO A 56 2.96 2.08 -2.16
C PRO A 56 4.48 2.23 -2.20
N PRO A 57 5.09 3.43 -2.19
CA PRO A 57 6.56 3.55 -2.26
C PRO A 57 7.25 2.96 -1.03
N THR A 58 6.66 3.11 0.17
CA THR A 58 7.21 2.53 1.39
C THR A 58 7.20 1.00 1.32
N MET A 59 6.06 0.40 0.95
CA MET A 59 5.94 -1.06 0.81
C MET A 59 6.91 -1.60 -0.25
N TRP A 60 7.05 -0.90 -1.37
CA TRP A 60 7.97 -1.30 -2.45
C TRP A 60 9.43 -1.32 -1.98
N LEU A 61 9.88 -0.24 -1.32
CA LEU A 61 11.26 -0.13 -0.85
C LEU A 61 11.59 -1.13 0.27
N ILE A 62 10.62 -1.50 1.11
CA ILE A 62 10.79 -2.59 2.06
C ILE A 62 10.95 -3.91 1.29
N GLY A 63 10.15 -4.14 0.24
CA GLY A 63 10.27 -5.30 -0.65
C GLY A 63 11.66 -5.42 -1.29
N ASP A 64 12.16 -4.33 -1.88
CA ASP A 64 13.51 -4.25 -2.44
C ASP A 64 14.60 -4.54 -1.40
N SER A 65 14.40 -4.07 -0.16
CA SER A 65 15.33 -4.32 0.94
C SER A 65 15.33 -5.78 1.41
N LEU A 66 14.20 -6.47 1.28
CA LEU A 66 14.10 -7.92 1.53
C LEU A 66 14.73 -8.73 0.41
N GLU A 67 14.48 -8.40 -0.86
CA GLU A 67 15.09 -9.09 -2.01
C GLU A 67 16.62 -8.99 -2.03
N LYS A 68 17.18 -7.88 -1.57
CA LYS A 68 18.65 -7.74 -1.41
C LYS A 68 19.24 -8.60 -0.29
N HIS A 69 18.38 -9.11 0.60
CA HIS A 69 18.76 -9.93 1.74
C HIS A 69 18.55 -11.43 1.52
N ASP A 70 17.77 -11.81 0.51
CA ASP A 70 17.69 -13.19 -0.04
C ASP A 70 19.01 -13.55 -0.75
#